data_AF-A8Q6V6-F1
#
_entry.id   AF-A8Q6V6-F1
#
_cell.length_a   1.000
_cell.length_b   1.000
_cell.length_c   1.000
_cell.angle_alpha   90.00
_cell.angle_beta   90.00
_cell.angle_gamma   90.00
#
_symmetry.space_group_name_H-M   'P 1'
#
loop_
_entity.id
_entity.type
_entity.pdbx_description
1 polymer ?
#
loop_
_entity_poly.entity_id
_entity_poly.type
_entity_poly.pdbx_seq_one_letter_code
_entity_poly.pdbx_strand_id
1 'polypeptide(L)'
;MSAITGAVSTYQGTNTVAAGVPSRRKFNWENLLCWDAADNGLQALRFSLLLLHLHSRLPSPRSSWNAMMNPTGYVVMRLLTEQQRKSLRRGLLLSTEGVANARRFALLGLWIYTFIKELSLQWHKNKARTHAAGSKQRKEKRAEMSTVEKHTNPTVECCILEDNENTECVEKPAGREPLCITDFVASIGDFVAHVGESFDVAAFLHGSGLFWKAFGMKNIAELPPWLQRRRRGLERVGVFVSLAALIIQIYVAHRRRKGIMREMMHSVKAMRREIKRMDEDRDAARELVPRARLSVEQTYNTLIAERRRLRWLSIEQWCLYGDMAFTLTEAWAPTNDNELLEASTGLFAAILRMLRFWNEIRFGSLDI
;
A
#
# COMPACT_ATOMS: atom_id res chain seq x y z
N MET A 1 -11.15 -0.90 14.56
CA MET A 1 -9.93 -0.19 14.99
C MET A 1 -9.33 0.51 13.79
N SER A 2 -8.97 1.77 13.98
CA SER A 2 -8.90 2.81 12.96
C SER A 2 -7.54 2.85 12.25
N ALA A 3 -7.47 2.39 10.99
CA ALA A 3 -6.51 2.87 9.97
C ALA A 3 -6.69 2.12 8.64
N ILE A 4 -7.89 2.10 8.06
CA ILE A 4 -8.02 1.72 6.64
C ILE A 4 -9.09 2.63 6.04
N THR A 5 -8.62 3.72 5.44
CA THR A 5 -9.20 4.51 4.34
C THR A 5 -8.48 5.86 4.37
N GLY A 6 -7.62 6.08 3.39
CA GLY A 6 -6.98 7.36 3.15
C GLY A 6 -5.52 7.38 3.57
N ALA A 7 -4.63 7.20 2.59
CA ALA A 7 -3.44 8.03 2.50
C ALA A 7 -3.89 9.49 2.27
N VAL A 8 -4.56 10.07 3.25
CA VAL A 8 -4.55 11.50 3.50
C VAL A 8 -3.50 11.63 4.58
N SER A 9 -2.33 12.12 4.17
CA SER A 9 -1.30 12.58 5.09
C SER A 9 -1.90 13.65 5.99
N THR A 10 -2.44 13.24 7.14
CA THR A 10 -2.57 14.14 8.29
C THR A 10 -1.17 14.32 8.85
N TYR A 11 -0.47 15.29 8.28
CA TYR A 11 0.60 16.02 8.97
C TYR A 11 0.05 16.53 10.31
N GLN A 12 0.28 15.76 11.38
CA GLN A 12 0.43 16.34 12.71
C GLN A 12 1.92 16.52 12.93
N GLY A 13 2.39 17.69 12.50
CA GLY A 13 3.65 18.24 12.98
C GLY A 13 3.51 18.55 14.46
N THR A 14 4.08 17.68 15.29
CA THR A 14 4.80 18.01 16.53
C THR A 14 5.49 16.74 16.96
N ASN A 15 6.80 16.66 16.76
CA ASN A 15 7.76 16.19 17.76
C ASN A 15 9.17 16.28 17.18
N THR A 16 9.84 17.35 17.61
CA THR A 16 11.27 17.44 17.92
C THR A 16 12.08 16.18 17.60
N VAL A 17 12.99 16.35 16.64
CA VAL A 17 14.06 15.41 16.27
C VAL A 17 15.03 15.28 17.45
N ALA A 18 14.67 14.46 18.43
CA ALA A 18 15.62 13.85 19.34
C ALA A 18 16.13 12.57 18.67
N ALA A 19 17.19 12.72 17.86
CA ALA A 19 17.98 11.62 17.35
C ALA A 19 18.74 10.96 18.51
N GLY A 20 18.06 10.12 19.26
CA GLY A 20 18.64 9.20 20.22
C GLY A 20 18.63 7.78 19.65
N VAL A 21 19.74 7.07 19.86
CA VAL A 21 19.96 5.62 19.70
C VAL A 21 18.65 4.81 19.56
N PRO A 22 18.52 3.90 18.57
CA PRO A 22 17.29 3.14 18.36
C PRO A 22 16.99 2.26 19.58
N SER A 23 16.23 2.82 20.52
CA SER A 23 15.61 2.07 21.60
C SER A 23 14.74 1.00 20.95
N ARG A 24 14.96 -0.24 21.38
CA ARG A 24 14.25 -1.43 20.90
C ARG A 24 12.77 -1.22 21.22
N ARG A 25 12.01 -0.66 20.27
CA ARG A 25 10.58 -0.39 20.43
C ARG A 25 9.89 -1.70 20.80
N LYS A 26 8.97 -1.61 21.77
CA LYS A 26 8.12 -2.75 22.17
C LYS A 26 7.42 -3.27 20.91
N PHE A 27 7.53 -4.59 20.71
CA PHE A 27 6.96 -5.27 19.55
C PHE A 27 5.45 -5.08 19.55
N ASN A 28 4.92 -4.32 18.59
CA ASN A 28 3.50 -4.01 18.54
C ASN A 28 2.80 -4.98 17.58
N TRP A 29 2.15 -6.00 18.14
CA TRP A 29 1.43 -7.03 17.39
C TRP A 29 0.32 -6.47 16.49
N GLU A 30 -0.23 -5.32 16.84
CA GLU A 30 -1.28 -4.63 16.07
C GLU A 30 -0.82 -4.25 14.67
N ASN A 31 0.46 -3.89 14.49
CA ASN A 31 1.00 -3.60 13.17
C ASN A 31 1.13 -4.89 12.34
N LEU A 32 1.49 -6.01 12.97
CA LEU A 32 1.66 -7.30 12.28
C LEU A 32 0.34 -7.89 11.76
N LEU A 33 -0.79 -7.44 12.32
CA LEU A 33 -2.14 -7.74 11.87
C LEU A 33 -2.67 -6.74 10.82
N CYS A 34 -1.82 -5.86 10.29
CA CYS A 34 -2.19 -5.01 9.17
C CYS A 34 -2.55 -5.85 7.95
N TRP A 35 -3.54 -5.39 7.18
CA TRP A 35 -3.99 -6.04 5.95
C TRP A 35 -2.81 -6.29 4.99
N ASP A 36 -1.87 -5.36 4.87
CA ASP A 36 -0.72 -5.50 3.98
C ASP A 36 0.21 -6.65 4.39
N ALA A 37 0.41 -6.87 5.70
CA ALA A 37 1.19 -7.99 6.20
C ALA A 37 0.44 -9.32 5.95
N ALA A 38 -0.87 -9.35 6.21
CA ALA A 38 -1.69 -10.53 5.93
C ALA A 38 -1.70 -10.88 4.43
N ASP A 39 -1.81 -9.89 3.55
CA ASP A 39 -1.82 -10.06 2.10
C ASP A 39 -0.48 -10.63 1.60
N ASN A 40 0.64 -10.03 2.03
CA ASN A 40 1.97 -10.52 1.70
C ASN A 40 2.20 -11.95 2.23
N GLY A 41 1.64 -12.28 3.39
CA GLY A 41 1.69 -13.63 3.97
C GLY A 41 0.91 -14.65 3.15
N LEU A 42 -0.31 -14.29 2.72
CA LEU A 42 -1.13 -15.11 1.83
C LEU A 42 -0.46 -15.31 0.46
N GLN A 43 0.16 -14.27 -0.09
CA GLN A 43 0.94 -14.38 -1.33
C GLN A 43 2.13 -15.32 -1.16
N ALA A 44 2.93 -15.15 -0.11
CA ALA A 44 4.07 -16.02 0.18
C ALA A 44 3.61 -17.49 0.33
N LEU A 45 2.50 -17.72 1.02
CA LEU A 45 1.91 -19.06 1.17
C LEU A 45 1.47 -19.63 -0.19
N ARG A 46 0.74 -18.87 -1.00
CA ARG A 46 0.32 -19.29 -2.35
C ARG A 46 1.52 -19.70 -3.19
N PHE A 47 2.54 -18.85 -3.29
CA PHE A 47 3.70 -19.11 -4.15
C PHE A 47 4.57 -20.25 -3.60
N SER A 48 4.65 -20.41 -2.28
CA SER A 48 5.32 -21.57 -1.66
C SER A 48 4.62 -22.88 -2.01
N LEU A 49 3.27 -22.90 -1.97
CA LEU A 49 2.48 -24.06 -2.37
C LEU A 49 2.61 -24.35 -3.87
N LEU A 50 2.69 -23.31 -4.71
CA LEU A 50 2.87 -23.45 -6.15
C LEU A 50 4.27 -23.99 -6.50
N LEU A 51 5.32 -23.49 -5.83
CA LEU A 51 6.67 -24.07 -5.95
C LEU A 51 6.68 -25.52 -5.48
N LEU A 52 6.05 -25.83 -4.35
CA LEU A 52 5.96 -27.20 -3.85
C LEU A 52 5.25 -28.11 -4.86
N HIS A 53 4.17 -27.63 -5.49
CA HIS A 53 3.46 -28.32 -6.56
C HIS A 53 4.36 -28.58 -7.77
N LEU A 54 5.10 -27.58 -8.23
CA LEU A 54 6.07 -27.71 -9.33
C LEU A 54 7.18 -28.70 -9.02
N HIS A 55 7.78 -28.60 -7.83
CA HIS A 55 8.81 -29.52 -7.38
C HIS A 55 8.30 -30.97 -7.26
N SER A 56 7.01 -31.14 -6.92
CA SER A 56 6.36 -32.45 -6.88
C SER A 56 6.05 -33.04 -8.26
N ARG A 57 6.03 -32.22 -9.33
CA ARG A 57 5.82 -32.64 -10.73
C ARG A 57 7.12 -33.12 -11.40
N LEU A 58 8.27 -32.67 -10.92
CA LEU A 58 9.57 -33.00 -11.52
C LEU A 58 9.82 -34.53 -11.52
N PRO A 59 10.48 -35.05 -12.57
CA PRO A 59 10.82 -36.47 -12.69
C PRO A 59 11.76 -36.90 -11.56
N SER A 60 11.81 -38.21 -11.28
CA SER A 60 12.68 -38.71 -10.20
C SER A 60 14.15 -38.33 -10.47
N PRO A 61 14.87 -37.87 -9.43
CA PRO A 61 16.26 -37.51 -9.61
C PRO A 61 17.06 -38.77 -9.97
N ARG A 62 17.59 -38.79 -11.20
CA ARG A 62 18.45 -39.87 -11.70
C ARG A 62 19.90 -39.80 -11.19
N SER A 63 20.25 -38.72 -10.52
CA SER A 63 21.60 -38.42 -10.03
C SER A 63 21.54 -37.73 -8.67
N SER A 64 22.57 -37.93 -7.85
CA SER A 64 22.78 -37.23 -6.57
C SER A 64 22.75 -35.71 -6.75
N TRP A 65 23.25 -35.21 -7.87
CA TRP A 65 23.19 -33.79 -8.21
C TRP A 65 21.74 -33.30 -8.38
N ASN A 66 20.90 -34.09 -9.06
CA ASN A 66 19.48 -33.76 -9.24
C ASN A 66 18.71 -33.85 -7.93
N ALA A 67 19.12 -34.75 -7.02
CA ALA A 67 18.54 -34.81 -5.67
C ALA A 67 18.95 -33.58 -4.83
N MET A 68 20.16 -33.07 -5.00
CA MET A 68 20.64 -31.86 -4.33
C MET A 68 19.93 -30.60 -4.85
N MET A 69 19.66 -30.54 -6.16
CA MET A 69 18.94 -29.42 -6.78
C MET A 69 17.42 -29.47 -6.55
N ASN A 70 16.85 -30.64 -6.23
CA ASN A 70 15.42 -30.80 -5.93
C ASN A 70 15.19 -31.69 -4.69
N PRO A 71 15.56 -31.21 -3.49
CA PRO A 71 15.44 -32.00 -2.27
C PRO A 71 13.98 -32.33 -1.97
N THR A 72 13.06 -31.40 -2.24
CA THR A 72 11.63 -31.56 -2.03
C THR A 72 11.03 -32.65 -2.92
N GLY A 73 11.37 -32.64 -4.21
CA GLY A 73 10.93 -33.69 -5.14
C GLY A 73 11.51 -35.06 -4.77
N TYR A 74 12.75 -35.12 -4.29
CA TYR A 74 13.34 -36.35 -3.78
C TYR A 74 12.60 -36.90 -2.56
N VAL A 75 12.31 -36.07 -1.56
CA VAL A 75 11.56 -36.45 -0.35
C VAL A 75 10.15 -36.92 -0.72
N VAL A 76 9.43 -36.18 -1.56
CA VAL A 76 8.08 -36.55 -2.03
C VAL A 76 8.11 -37.89 -2.78
N MET A 77 9.10 -38.12 -3.64
CA MET A 77 9.23 -39.37 -4.38
C MET A 77 9.58 -40.55 -3.49
N ARG A 78 10.40 -40.33 -2.45
CA ARG A 78 10.85 -41.38 -1.52
C ARG A 78 9.79 -41.76 -0.49
N LEU A 79 8.99 -40.80 -0.03
CA LEU A 79 8.04 -41.00 1.06
C LEU A 79 6.62 -41.35 0.61
N LEU A 80 6.22 -40.99 -0.63
CA LEU A 80 4.84 -41.13 -1.08
C LEU A 80 4.67 -42.11 -2.23
N THR A 81 3.62 -42.93 -2.14
CA THR A 81 3.19 -43.83 -3.21
C THR A 81 2.65 -43.05 -4.41
N GLU A 82 2.53 -43.69 -5.57
CA GLU A 82 2.05 -43.00 -6.77
C GLU A 82 0.64 -42.41 -6.61
N GLN A 83 -0.26 -43.12 -5.92
CA GLN A 83 -1.60 -42.62 -5.61
C GLN A 83 -1.56 -41.43 -4.65
N GLN A 84 -0.73 -41.51 -3.60
CA GLN A 84 -0.53 -40.40 -2.67
C GLN A 84 0.08 -39.18 -3.36
N ARG A 85 1.00 -39.36 -4.31
CA ARG A 85 1.56 -38.27 -5.12
C ARG A 85 0.51 -37.61 -6.01
N LYS A 86 -0.37 -38.40 -6.66
CA LYS A 86 -1.49 -37.86 -7.45
C LYS A 86 -2.46 -37.06 -6.57
N SER A 87 -2.76 -37.57 -5.38
CA SER A 87 -3.59 -36.87 -4.38
C SER A 87 -2.93 -35.58 -3.89
N LEU A 88 -1.65 -35.62 -3.52
CA LEU A 88 -0.88 -34.46 -3.08
C LEU A 88 -0.83 -33.38 -4.17
N ARG A 89 -0.55 -33.73 -5.42
CA ARG A 89 -0.53 -32.78 -6.55
C ARG A 89 -1.87 -32.08 -6.73
N ARG A 90 -2.98 -32.82 -6.65
CA ARG A 90 -4.33 -32.24 -6.70
C ARG A 90 -4.61 -31.36 -5.49
N GLY A 91 -4.23 -31.81 -4.30
CA GLY A 91 -4.41 -31.07 -3.04
C GLY A 91 -3.62 -29.76 -3.01
N LEU A 92 -2.37 -29.78 -3.48
CA LEU A 92 -1.52 -28.59 -3.59
C LEU A 92 -2.10 -27.59 -4.60
N LEU A 93 -2.49 -28.04 -5.79
CA LEU A 93 -3.15 -27.18 -6.77
C LEU A 93 -4.43 -26.54 -6.20
N LEU A 94 -5.30 -27.34 -5.59
CA LEU A 94 -6.52 -26.85 -4.95
C LEU A 94 -6.23 -25.87 -3.81
N SER A 95 -5.14 -26.09 -3.06
CA SER A 95 -4.72 -25.18 -2.00
C SER A 95 -4.15 -23.87 -2.55
N THR A 96 -3.38 -23.90 -3.63
CA THR A 96 -2.90 -22.67 -4.29
C THR A 96 -4.06 -21.82 -4.80
N GLU A 97 -5.04 -22.44 -5.47
CA GLU A 97 -6.27 -21.78 -5.92
C GLU A 97 -7.11 -21.31 -4.73
N GLY A 98 -7.19 -22.10 -3.66
CA GLY A 98 -7.91 -21.76 -2.43
C GLY A 98 -7.37 -20.51 -1.77
N VAL A 99 -6.04 -20.42 -1.60
CA VAL A 99 -5.38 -19.23 -1.04
C VAL A 99 -5.56 -18.02 -1.95
N ALA A 100 -5.45 -18.20 -3.27
CA ALA A 100 -5.73 -17.13 -4.24
C ALA A 100 -7.16 -16.60 -4.11
N ASN A 101 -8.15 -17.48 -4.00
CA ASN A 101 -9.55 -17.09 -3.86
C ASN A 101 -9.82 -16.46 -2.49
N ALA A 102 -9.23 -16.98 -1.41
CA ALA A 102 -9.35 -16.38 -0.08
C ALA A 102 -8.85 -14.93 -0.06
N ARG A 103 -7.71 -14.66 -0.72
CA ARG A 103 -7.20 -13.30 -0.92
C ARG A 103 -8.21 -12.41 -1.65
N ARG A 104 -8.75 -12.88 -2.79
CA ARG A 104 -9.76 -12.13 -3.57
C ARG A 104 -11.03 -11.85 -2.77
N PHE A 105 -11.49 -12.79 -1.97
CA PHE A 105 -12.64 -12.59 -1.07
C PHE A 105 -12.36 -11.52 -0.03
N ALA A 106 -11.18 -11.56 0.57
CA ALA A 106 -10.83 -10.61 1.61
C ALA A 106 -10.59 -9.20 1.03
N LEU A 107 -10.05 -9.07 -0.19
CA LEU A 107 -10.03 -7.80 -0.95
C LEU A 107 -11.45 -7.28 -1.22
N LEU A 108 -12.34 -8.13 -1.71
CA LEU A 108 -13.73 -7.77 -1.98
C LEU A 108 -14.45 -7.34 -0.69
N GLY A 109 -14.23 -8.07 0.42
CA GLY A 109 -14.75 -7.71 1.73
C GLY A 109 -14.22 -6.36 2.22
N LEU A 110 -12.93 -6.08 1.99
CA LEU A 110 -12.32 -4.79 2.31
C LEU A 110 -12.93 -3.65 1.49
N TRP A 111 -13.15 -3.86 0.19
CA TRP A 111 -13.79 -2.86 -0.68
C TRP A 111 -15.24 -2.59 -0.26
N ILE A 112 -16.02 -3.64 0.05
CA ILE A 112 -17.38 -3.47 0.56
C ILE A 112 -17.36 -2.71 1.89
N TYR A 113 -16.47 -3.08 2.81
CA TYR A 113 -16.35 -2.43 4.10
C TYR A 113 -16.01 -0.94 3.97
N THR A 114 -15.01 -0.62 3.15
CA THR A 114 -14.58 0.77 2.91
C THR A 114 -15.66 1.59 2.20
N PHE A 115 -16.38 0.99 1.25
CA PHE A 115 -17.52 1.63 0.59
C PHE A 115 -18.67 1.92 1.56
N ILE A 116 -19.07 0.96 2.40
CA ILE A 116 -20.12 1.14 3.42
C ILE A 116 -19.70 2.24 4.41
N LYS A 117 -18.44 2.25 4.83
CA LYS A 117 -17.90 3.26 5.73
C LYS A 117 -17.96 4.65 5.13
N GLU A 118 -17.56 4.82 3.87
CA GLU A 118 -17.63 6.11 3.19
C GLU A 118 -19.08 6.57 2.99
N LEU A 119 -19.97 5.67 2.58
CA LEU A 119 -21.41 5.97 2.50
C LEU A 119 -21.99 6.41 3.85
N SER A 120 -21.62 5.73 4.94
CA SER A 120 -22.03 6.11 6.29
C SER A 120 -21.53 7.51 6.65
N LEU A 121 -20.26 7.83 6.36
CA LEU A 121 -19.70 9.16 6.59
C LEU A 121 -20.41 10.25 5.78
N GLN A 122 -20.69 10.00 4.49
CA GLN A 122 -21.44 10.92 3.64
C GLN A 122 -22.87 11.11 4.13
N TRP A 123 -23.52 10.03 4.57
CA TRP A 123 -24.85 10.09 5.17
C TRP A 123 -24.88 10.95 6.43
N HIS A 124 -23.91 10.76 7.33
CA HIS A 124 -23.77 11.58 8.54
C HIS A 124 -23.46 13.06 8.22
N LYS A 125 -22.60 13.34 7.22
CA LYS A 125 -22.33 14.71 6.75
C LYS A 125 -23.59 15.37 6.18
N ASN A 126 -24.36 14.66 5.37
CA ASN A 126 -25.60 15.18 4.80
C ASN A 126 -26.68 15.42 5.87
N LYS A 127 -26.80 14.50 6.85
CA LYS A 127 -27.69 14.69 8.01
C LYS A 127 -27.28 15.91 8.85
N ALA A 128 -25.99 16.13 9.08
CA ALA A 128 -25.51 17.32 9.78
C ALA A 128 -25.84 18.61 9.01
N ARG A 129 -25.71 18.60 7.68
CA ARG A 129 -26.07 19.75 6.81
C ARG A 129 -27.57 20.05 6.84
N THR A 130 -28.44 19.05 6.83
CA THR A 130 -29.90 19.26 6.90
C THR A 130 -30.33 19.79 8.28
N HIS A 131 -29.75 19.30 9.37
CA HIS A 131 -29.97 19.88 10.70
C HIS A 131 -29.46 21.32 10.81
N ALA A 132 -28.29 21.63 10.24
CA ALA A 132 -27.77 22.99 10.18
C ALA A 132 -28.67 23.93 9.35
N ALA A 133 -29.17 23.49 8.19
CA ALA A 133 -30.10 24.26 7.36
C ALA A 133 -31.45 24.52 8.06
N GLY A 134 -32.02 23.51 8.72
CA GLY A 134 -33.26 23.65 9.48
C GLY A 134 -33.14 24.58 10.69
N SER A 135 -31.98 24.59 11.35
CA SER A 135 -31.70 25.54 12.44
C SER A 135 -31.51 26.98 11.96
N LYS A 136 -30.92 27.19 10.77
CA LYS A 136 -30.84 28.52 10.13
C LYS A 136 -32.23 29.05 9.77
N GLN A 137 -33.08 28.25 9.13
CA GLN A 137 -34.46 28.66 8.82
C GLN A 137 -35.30 28.96 10.07
N ARG A 138 -35.09 28.23 11.18
CA ARG A 138 -35.75 28.53 12.45
C ARG A 138 -35.27 29.85 13.06
N LYS A 139 -33.98 30.19 12.93
CA LYS A 139 -33.44 31.47 13.39
C LYS A 139 -33.96 32.64 12.54
N GLU A 140 -34.03 32.44 11.22
CA GLU A 140 -34.54 33.43 10.26
C GLU A 140 -36.04 33.73 10.50
N LYS A 141 -36.88 32.69 10.63
CA LYS A 141 -38.30 32.87 11.00
C LYS A 141 -38.50 33.51 12.37
N ARG A 142 -37.60 33.27 13.33
CA ARG A 142 -37.66 33.91 14.65
C ARG A 142 -37.27 35.38 14.60
N ALA A 143 -36.38 35.78 13.69
CA ALA A 143 -36.01 37.17 13.44
C ALA A 143 -37.09 37.95 12.66
N GLU A 144 -37.81 37.27 11.75
CA GLU A 144 -39.00 37.85 11.08
C GLU A 144 -40.16 38.06 12.06
N MET A 145 -40.38 37.13 13.00
CA MET A 145 -41.45 37.27 14.00
C MET A 145 -41.16 38.36 15.04
N SER A 146 -39.90 38.59 15.41
CA SER A 146 -39.52 39.67 16.33
C SER A 146 -39.46 41.06 15.68
N THR A 147 -39.46 41.16 14.35
CA THR A 147 -39.57 42.44 13.62
C THR A 147 -41.03 42.88 13.44
N VAL A 148 -41.97 41.93 13.36
CA VAL A 148 -43.43 42.22 13.35
C VAL A 148 -43.92 42.72 14.72
N GLU A 149 -43.31 42.27 15.82
CA GLU A 149 -43.68 42.70 17.18
C GLU A 149 -43.18 44.13 17.54
N LYS A 150 -42.33 44.74 16.70
CA LYS A 150 -41.80 46.10 16.89
C LYS A 150 -42.60 47.22 16.19
N HIS A 151 -43.78 46.93 15.63
CA HIS A 151 -44.65 47.96 15.03
C HIS A 151 -45.78 48.48 15.94
N THR A 152 -45.76 48.15 17.23
CA THR A 152 -46.66 48.74 18.24
C THR A 152 -45.89 49.19 19.48
N ASN A 153 -45.04 50.20 19.32
CA ASN A 153 -44.81 51.29 20.29
C ASN A 153 -43.55 52.08 19.91
N PRO A 154 -43.62 53.41 19.76
CA PRO A 154 -42.44 54.23 19.58
C PRO A 154 -41.93 54.61 20.97
N THR A 155 -40.93 53.87 21.46
CA THR A 155 -40.18 54.34 22.63
C THR A 155 -38.69 54.20 22.38
N VAL A 156 -38.08 55.37 22.44
CA VAL A 156 -36.68 55.72 22.34
C VAL A 156 -35.83 54.83 23.25
N GLU A 157 -34.89 54.09 22.67
CA GLU A 157 -33.72 53.59 23.40
C GLU A 157 -32.47 53.74 22.52
N CYS A 158 -31.47 54.38 23.12
CA CYS A 158 -30.16 54.68 22.55
C CYS A 158 -29.45 53.41 22.05
N CYS A 159 -29.03 53.43 20.78
CA CYS A 159 -28.06 52.47 20.27
C CYS A 159 -26.65 52.88 20.67
N ILE A 160 -26.04 52.08 21.53
CA ILE A 160 -24.59 51.93 21.62
C ILE A 160 -24.14 51.31 20.29
N LEU A 161 -23.21 51.99 19.61
CA LEU A 161 -22.48 51.48 18.46
C LEU A 161 -21.59 50.31 18.93
N GLU A 162 -22.01 49.08 18.63
CA GLU A 162 -21.09 47.95 18.51
C GLU A 162 -20.93 47.64 17.01
N ASP A 163 -19.76 48.00 16.48
CA ASP A 163 -19.30 47.64 15.16
C ASP A 163 -19.13 46.12 15.07
N ASN A 164 -20.14 45.44 14.53
CA ASN A 164 -20.00 44.07 14.04
C ASN A 164 -19.35 44.11 12.66
N GLU A 165 -18.01 44.10 12.64
CA GLU A 165 -17.26 43.64 11.47
C GLU A 165 -17.57 42.15 11.23
N ASN A 166 -18.59 41.93 10.42
CA ASN A 166 -18.66 40.77 9.55
C ASN A 166 -17.48 40.85 8.57
N THR A 167 -16.35 40.28 8.94
CA THR A 167 -15.46 39.68 7.95
C THR A 167 -15.76 38.20 7.97
N GLU A 168 -16.39 37.72 6.91
CA GLU A 168 -16.53 36.29 6.63
C GLU A 168 -15.16 35.61 6.78
N CYS A 169 -14.97 34.89 7.89
CA CYS A 169 -14.03 33.79 7.93
C CYS A 169 -14.57 32.70 7.01
N VAL A 170 -14.40 32.90 5.70
CA VAL A 170 -14.32 31.78 4.76
C VAL A 170 -13.14 30.96 5.26
N GLU A 171 -13.43 29.88 5.99
CA GLU A 171 -12.49 28.79 6.21
C GLU A 171 -11.94 28.39 4.84
N LYS A 172 -10.77 28.93 4.49
CA LYS A 172 -9.95 28.36 3.43
C LYS A 172 -9.70 26.91 3.88
N PRO A 173 -10.12 25.90 3.09
CA PRO A 173 -9.81 24.53 3.44
C PRO A 173 -8.29 24.40 3.60
N ALA A 174 -7.92 23.79 4.73
CA ALA A 174 -6.55 23.56 5.18
C ALA A 174 -5.58 23.36 4.01
N GLY A 175 -4.46 24.07 4.08
CA GLY A 175 -3.40 24.07 3.08
C GLY A 175 -3.11 22.67 2.55
N ARG A 176 -3.47 22.44 1.29
CA ARG A 176 -2.77 21.42 0.50
C ARG A 176 -1.44 22.05 0.13
N GLU A 177 -0.38 21.66 0.83
CA GLU A 177 0.97 21.75 0.29
C GLU A 177 0.94 21.23 -1.15
N PRO A 178 1.60 21.90 -2.10
CA PRO A 178 1.57 21.47 -3.50
C PRO A 178 2.10 20.04 -3.55
N LEU A 179 1.22 19.08 -3.85
CA LEU A 179 1.59 17.68 -4.06
C LEU A 179 2.78 17.66 -5.01
N CYS A 180 3.91 17.13 -4.54
CA CYS A 180 5.06 16.93 -5.39
C CYS A 180 4.60 16.10 -6.60
N ILE A 181 5.00 16.47 -7.81
CA ILE A 181 4.57 15.80 -9.05
C ILE A 181 4.81 14.28 -8.94
N THR A 182 5.83 13.85 -8.20
CA THR A 182 6.09 12.43 -7.92
C THR A 182 4.99 11.74 -7.14
N ASP A 183 4.35 12.42 -6.19
CA ASP A 183 3.30 11.85 -5.34
C ASP A 183 1.96 11.81 -6.07
N PHE A 184 1.71 12.79 -6.95
CA PHE A 184 0.59 12.72 -7.87
C PHE A 184 0.72 11.52 -8.83
N VAL A 185 1.89 11.31 -9.42
CA VAL A 185 2.14 10.16 -10.29
C VAL A 185 2.07 8.84 -9.52
N ALA A 186 2.54 8.81 -8.26
CA ALA A 186 2.37 7.65 -7.38
C ALA A 186 0.89 7.32 -7.17
N SER A 187 0.06 8.32 -6.87
CA SER A 187 -1.38 8.15 -6.69
C SER A 187 -2.08 7.62 -7.96
N ILE A 188 -1.66 8.06 -9.14
CA ILE A 188 -2.15 7.49 -10.41
C ILE A 188 -1.74 6.02 -10.51
N GLY A 189 -0.48 5.68 -10.19
CA GLY A 189 -0.01 4.30 -10.18
C GLY A 189 -0.83 3.40 -9.27
N ASP A 190 -1.14 3.86 -8.06
CA ASP A 190 -1.97 3.13 -7.10
C ASP A 190 -3.40 2.94 -7.60
N PHE A 191 -3.99 3.96 -8.22
CA PHE A 191 -5.31 3.86 -8.83
C PHE A 191 -5.33 2.83 -9.96
N VAL A 192 -4.35 2.86 -10.86
CA VAL A 192 -4.26 1.89 -11.97
C VAL A 192 -4.04 0.47 -11.43
N ALA A 193 -3.26 0.31 -10.36
CA ALA A 193 -3.08 -0.98 -9.69
C ALA A 193 -4.42 -1.52 -9.13
N HIS A 194 -5.21 -0.68 -8.45
CA HIS A 194 -6.54 -1.07 -7.95
C HIS A 194 -7.50 -1.46 -9.08
N VAL A 195 -7.44 -0.75 -10.22
CA VAL A 195 -8.22 -1.12 -11.40
C VAL A 195 -7.78 -2.50 -11.93
N GLY A 196 -6.47 -2.77 -11.98
CA GLY A 196 -5.94 -4.10 -12.34
C GLY A 196 -6.45 -5.22 -11.41
N GLU A 197 -6.40 -4.99 -10.10
CA GLU A 197 -6.95 -5.93 -9.10
C GLU A 197 -8.46 -6.12 -9.25
N SER A 198 -9.20 -5.06 -9.60
CA SER A 198 -10.64 -5.15 -9.84
C SER A 198 -10.97 -6.04 -11.03
N PHE A 199 -10.13 -6.06 -12.07
CA PHE A 199 -10.28 -6.98 -13.20
C PHE A 199 -10.02 -8.43 -12.78
N ASP A 200 -9.04 -8.70 -11.91
CA ASP A 200 -8.81 -10.06 -11.37
C ASP A 200 -9.98 -10.53 -10.50
N VAL A 201 -10.50 -9.67 -9.62
CA VAL A 201 -11.67 -9.99 -8.78
C VAL A 201 -12.94 -10.15 -9.64
N ALA A 202 -13.13 -9.30 -10.65
CA ALA A 202 -14.26 -9.42 -11.58
C ALA A 202 -14.15 -10.72 -12.39
N ALA A 203 -12.97 -11.08 -12.89
CA ALA A 203 -12.73 -12.36 -13.56
C ALA A 203 -13.06 -13.55 -12.64
N PHE A 204 -12.67 -13.46 -11.36
CA PHE A 204 -12.99 -14.46 -10.35
C PHE A 204 -14.51 -14.60 -10.11
N LEU A 205 -15.22 -13.49 -9.88
CA LEU A 205 -16.67 -13.49 -9.68
C LEU A 205 -17.42 -14.04 -10.89
N HIS A 206 -16.96 -13.66 -12.09
CA HIS A 206 -17.51 -14.12 -13.36
C HIS A 206 -17.15 -15.58 -13.66
N GLY A 207 -16.10 -16.10 -13.01
CA GLY A 207 -15.50 -17.36 -13.37
C GLY A 207 -14.81 -18.07 -12.21
N SER A 208 -15.56 -18.87 -11.45
CA SER A 208 -14.97 -20.00 -10.70
C SER A 208 -15.98 -21.11 -10.49
N GLY A 209 -16.10 -21.99 -11.47
CA GLY A 209 -17.00 -23.15 -11.42
C GLY A 209 -16.60 -24.24 -10.41
N LEU A 210 -15.56 -24.05 -9.60
CA LEU A 210 -15.18 -24.96 -8.51
C LEU A 210 -15.60 -24.37 -7.15
N PHE A 211 -15.26 -23.11 -6.90
CA PHE A 211 -15.70 -22.38 -5.70
C PHE A 211 -17.23 -22.29 -5.62
N TRP A 212 -17.89 -21.85 -6.69
CA TRP A 212 -19.35 -21.73 -6.69
C TRP A 212 -20.06 -23.09 -6.68
N LYS A 213 -19.42 -24.14 -7.23
CA LYS A 213 -19.93 -25.52 -7.10
C LYS A 213 -19.85 -26.03 -5.66
N ALA A 214 -18.81 -25.66 -4.91
CA ALA A 214 -18.69 -26.00 -3.49
C ALA A 214 -19.77 -25.33 -2.63
N PHE A 215 -20.24 -24.15 -3.02
CA PHE A 215 -21.38 -23.45 -2.40
C PHE A 215 -22.76 -23.90 -2.92
N GLY A 216 -22.83 -25.02 -3.66
CA GLY A 216 -24.10 -25.59 -4.10
C GLY A 216 -24.76 -24.88 -5.29
N MET A 217 -24.11 -23.88 -5.90
CA MET A 217 -24.61 -23.26 -7.14
C MET A 217 -24.30 -24.16 -8.34
N LYS A 218 -25.10 -25.22 -8.50
CA LYS A 218 -25.00 -26.20 -9.61
C LYS A 218 -25.38 -25.58 -10.98
N ASN A 219 -26.10 -24.45 -10.99
CA ASN A 219 -26.72 -23.88 -12.20
C ASN A 219 -25.96 -22.70 -12.83
N ILE A 220 -24.64 -22.62 -12.67
CA ILE A 220 -23.82 -21.67 -13.48
C ILE A 220 -23.74 -22.11 -14.96
N ALA A 221 -24.26 -23.30 -15.28
CA ALA A 221 -24.41 -23.80 -16.65
C ALA A 221 -25.43 -23.00 -17.50
N GLU A 222 -26.33 -22.20 -16.90
CA GLU A 222 -27.29 -21.36 -17.62
C GLU A 222 -26.77 -19.95 -17.96
N LEU A 223 -25.53 -19.63 -17.57
CA LEU A 223 -24.90 -18.40 -18.02
C LEU A 223 -24.59 -18.51 -19.53
N PRO A 224 -25.00 -17.53 -20.35
CA PRO A 224 -24.87 -17.59 -21.80
C PRO A 224 -23.47 -18.03 -22.27
N PRO A 225 -23.35 -18.77 -23.39
CA PRO A 225 -22.09 -19.33 -23.88
C PRO A 225 -20.99 -18.28 -24.15
N TRP A 226 -21.32 -16.99 -24.27
CA TRP A 226 -20.34 -15.89 -24.33
C TRP A 226 -19.67 -15.54 -22.99
N LEU A 227 -20.20 -15.99 -21.85
CA LEU A 227 -19.63 -15.82 -20.50
C LEU A 227 -18.75 -17.02 -20.10
N GLN A 228 -19.03 -18.22 -20.62
CA GLN A 228 -18.24 -19.43 -20.33
C GLN A 228 -16.89 -19.51 -21.07
N ARG A 229 -16.73 -18.81 -22.20
CA ARG A 229 -15.51 -18.81 -23.04
C ARG A 229 -14.53 -17.65 -22.77
N ARG A 230 -14.84 -16.68 -21.89
CA ARG A 230 -14.12 -15.39 -21.81
C ARG A 230 -13.18 -15.17 -20.61
N ARG A 231 -12.81 -16.22 -19.85
CA ARG A 231 -11.78 -16.10 -18.78
C ARG A 231 -10.49 -15.45 -19.30
N ARG A 232 -10.04 -15.85 -20.49
CA ARG A 232 -8.85 -15.29 -21.16
C ARG A 232 -8.96 -13.81 -21.54
N GLY A 233 -10.16 -13.25 -21.70
CA GLY A 233 -10.31 -11.88 -22.19
C GLY A 233 -10.09 -10.85 -21.09
N LEU A 234 -10.82 -11.00 -19.98
CA LEU A 234 -10.77 -10.06 -18.86
C LEU A 234 -9.44 -10.18 -18.09
N GLU A 235 -8.95 -11.40 -17.91
CA GLU A 235 -7.63 -11.66 -17.31
C GLU A 235 -6.52 -10.97 -18.10
N ARG A 236 -6.56 -11.04 -19.45
CA ARG A 236 -5.58 -10.35 -20.30
C ARG A 236 -5.63 -8.83 -20.14
N VAL A 237 -6.83 -8.24 -20.11
CA VAL A 237 -6.98 -6.79 -19.85
C VAL A 237 -6.40 -6.44 -18.48
N GLY A 238 -6.69 -7.25 -17.46
CA GLY A 238 -6.09 -7.13 -16.13
C GLY A 238 -4.56 -7.15 -16.16
N VAL A 239 -3.95 -8.09 -16.89
CA VAL A 239 -2.48 -8.18 -17.05
C VAL A 239 -1.91 -6.92 -17.68
N PHE A 240 -2.53 -6.37 -18.74
CA PHE A 240 -2.07 -5.12 -19.37
C PHE A 240 -2.21 -3.90 -18.43
N VAL A 241 -3.31 -3.80 -17.68
CA VAL A 241 -3.51 -2.73 -16.70
C VAL A 241 -2.49 -2.83 -15.57
N SER A 242 -2.23 -4.04 -15.07
CA SER A 242 -1.19 -4.30 -14.06
C SER A 242 0.20 -3.97 -14.58
N LEU A 243 0.52 -4.28 -15.84
CA LEU A 243 1.79 -3.89 -16.46
C LEU A 243 1.94 -2.37 -16.53
N ALA A 244 0.87 -1.65 -16.90
CA ALA A 244 0.88 -0.19 -16.90
C ALA A 244 1.11 0.39 -15.49
N ALA A 245 0.44 -0.17 -14.47
CA ALA A 245 0.67 0.21 -13.07
C ALA A 245 2.13 -0.01 -12.65
N LEU A 246 2.71 -1.17 -12.98
CA LEU A 246 4.11 -1.49 -12.68
C LEU A 246 5.08 -0.52 -13.34
N ILE A 247 4.86 -0.15 -14.60
CA ILE A 247 5.70 0.84 -15.31
C ILE A 247 5.67 2.20 -14.57
N ILE A 248 4.48 2.64 -14.15
CA ILE A 248 4.31 3.89 -13.39
C ILE A 248 5.04 3.79 -12.04
N GLN A 249 4.88 2.68 -11.32
CA GLN A 249 5.53 2.45 -10.02
C GLN A 249 7.07 2.42 -10.14
N ILE A 250 7.62 1.75 -11.16
CA ILE A 250 9.06 1.75 -11.44
C ILE A 250 9.56 3.16 -11.74
N TYR A 251 8.81 3.93 -12.53
CA TYR A 251 9.14 5.31 -12.83
C TYR A 251 9.17 6.18 -11.56
N VAL A 252 8.16 6.06 -10.69
CA VAL A 252 8.10 6.77 -9.41
C VAL A 252 9.27 6.37 -8.51
N ALA A 253 9.54 5.07 -8.35
CA ALA A 253 10.66 4.57 -7.56
C ALA A 253 12.00 5.11 -8.08
N HIS A 254 12.18 5.18 -9.39
CA HIS A 254 13.36 5.77 -10.01
C HIS A 254 13.50 7.27 -9.73
N ARG A 255 12.41 8.03 -9.79
CA ARG A 255 12.40 9.47 -9.47
C ARG A 255 12.70 9.71 -7.99
N ARG A 256 12.10 8.94 -7.09
CA ARG A 256 12.38 8.99 -5.65
C ARG A 256 13.85 8.71 -5.34
N ARG A 257 14.43 7.69 -5.97
CA ARG A 257 15.86 7.36 -5.84
C ARG A 257 16.76 8.54 -6.25
N LYS A 258 16.45 9.18 -7.38
CA LYS A 258 17.18 10.37 -7.85
C LYS A 258 17.00 11.58 -6.93
N GLY A 259 15.87 11.69 -6.23
CA GLY A 259 15.66 12.69 -5.17
C GLY A 259 16.60 12.46 -4.00
N ILE A 260 16.50 11.28 -3.37
CA ILE A 260 17.30 10.90 -2.20
C ILE A 260 18.80 10.97 -2.49
N MET A 261 19.24 10.54 -3.67
CA MET A 261 20.66 10.58 -4.04
C MET A 261 21.19 12.02 -4.18
N ARG A 262 20.34 12.97 -4.59
CA ARG A 262 20.72 14.40 -4.62
C ARG A 262 20.80 14.96 -3.21
N GLU A 263 19.81 14.68 -2.37
CA GLU A 263 19.79 15.09 -0.95
C GLU A 263 21.04 14.58 -0.22
N MET A 264 21.35 13.30 -0.36
CA MET A 264 22.55 12.69 0.22
C MET A 264 23.84 13.37 -0.26
N MET A 265 23.92 13.73 -1.54
CA MET A 265 25.07 14.46 -2.08
C MET A 265 25.19 15.87 -1.49
N HIS A 266 24.06 16.55 -1.25
CA HIS A 266 24.03 17.84 -0.57
C HIS A 266 24.46 17.71 0.90
N SER A 267 23.96 16.70 1.62
CA SER A 267 24.32 16.40 3.01
C SER A 267 25.82 16.09 3.15
N VAL A 268 26.40 15.30 2.24
CA VAL A 268 27.86 15.03 2.21
C VAL A 268 28.65 16.31 1.94
N LYS A 269 28.22 17.14 0.98
CA LYS A 269 28.89 18.40 0.68
C LYS A 269 28.83 19.37 1.86
N ALA A 270 27.68 19.46 2.54
CA ALA A 270 27.51 20.28 3.73
C ALA A 270 28.43 19.80 4.86
N MET A 271 28.45 18.50 5.15
CA MET A 271 29.33 17.91 6.16
C MET A 271 30.81 18.14 5.85
N ARG A 272 31.24 17.97 4.59
CA ARG A 272 32.64 18.22 4.20
C ARG A 272 33.03 19.69 4.36
N ARG A 273 32.12 20.63 4.06
CA ARG A 273 32.37 22.07 4.29
C ARG A 273 32.52 22.36 5.78
N GLU A 274 31.69 21.76 6.61
CA GLU A 274 31.73 21.98 8.06
C GLU A 274 33.02 21.41 8.68
N ILE A 275 33.45 20.21 8.25
CA ILE A 275 34.74 19.63 8.66
C ILE A 275 35.90 20.54 8.24
N LYS A 276 35.89 21.05 7.00
CA LYS A 276 36.95 21.97 6.52
C LYS A 276 37.02 23.26 7.34
N ARG A 277 35.87 23.83 7.74
CA ARG A 277 35.82 24.99 8.64
C ARG A 277 36.44 24.68 10.00
N MET A 278 36.15 23.51 10.57
CA MET A 278 36.73 23.10 11.85
C MET A 278 38.26 22.93 11.77
N ASP A 279 38.80 22.47 10.64
CA ASP A 279 40.24 22.32 10.43
C ASP A 279 40.94 23.68 10.25
N GLU A 280 40.27 24.65 9.60
CA GLU A 280 40.78 26.01 9.37
C GLU A 280 40.75 26.87 10.66
N ASP A 281 39.71 26.76 11.48
CA ASP A 281 39.51 27.54 12.72
C ASP A 281 40.13 26.88 13.97
N ARG A 282 41.33 26.29 13.83
CA ARG A 282 41.99 25.49 14.88
C ARG A 282 42.24 26.27 16.19
N ASP A 283 42.34 27.59 16.11
CA ASP A 283 42.59 28.51 17.25
C ASP A 283 41.30 29.05 17.91
N ALA A 284 40.18 29.12 17.18
CA ALA A 284 38.85 29.45 17.73
C ALA A 284 38.09 28.22 18.26
N ALA A 285 38.73 27.04 18.17
CA ALA A 285 38.13 25.72 18.26
C ALA A 285 37.60 25.32 19.65
N ARG A 286 38.01 25.95 20.76
CA ARG A 286 37.62 25.45 22.08
C ARG A 286 36.12 25.60 22.41
N GLU A 287 35.44 26.62 21.89
CA GLU A 287 34.00 26.83 22.12
C GLU A 287 33.10 26.44 20.94
N LEU A 288 33.61 26.48 19.70
CA LEU A 288 32.81 26.23 18.49
C LEU A 288 32.77 24.74 18.06
N VAL A 289 33.79 23.95 18.43
CA VAL A 289 33.86 22.51 18.13
C VAL A 289 32.68 21.69 18.65
N PRO A 290 32.14 21.89 19.88
CA PRO A 290 31.01 21.07 20.34
C PRO A 290 29.74 21.30 19.52
N ARG A 291 29.46 22.55 19.10
CA ARG A 291 28.29 22.86 18.24
C ARG A 291 28.46 22.29 16.83
N ALA A 292 29.66 22.44 16.25
CA ALA A 292 29.97 21.87 14.94
C ALA A 292 29.91 20.34 14.94
N ARG A 293 30.39 19.67 16.01
CA ARG A 293 30.27 18.22 16.19
C ARG A 293 28.82 17.75 16.25
N LEU A 294 27.97 18.44 16.99
CA LEU A 294 26.53 18.12 17.05
C LEU A 294 25.86 18.27 15.68
N SER A 295 26.19 19.32 14.92
CA SER A 295 25.69 19.54 13.55
C SER A 295 26.14 18.44 12.59
N VAL A 296 27.42 18.03 12.67
CA VAL A 296 27.97 16.92 11.88
C VAL A 296 27.31 15.60 12.26
N GLU A 297 27.09 15.35 13.56
CA GLU A 297 26.42 14.14 14.04
C GLU A 297 24.96 14.06 13.58
N GLN A 298 24.22 15.18 13.62
CA GLN A 298 22.87 15.26 13.07
C GLN A 298 22.84 15.01 11.55
N THR A 299 23.78 15.60 10.81
CA THR A 299 23.92 15.40 9.36
C THR A 299 24.34 13.97 9.02
N TYR A 300 25.11 13.32 9.89
CA TYR A 300 25.52 11.94 9.74
C TYR A 300 24.35 10.97 9.99
N ASN A 301 23.55 11.23 11.03
CA ASN A 301 22.37 10.44 11.33
C ASN A 301 21.32 10.51 10.21
N THR A 302 21.11 11.70 9.63
CA THR A 302 20.25 11.87 8.44
C THR A 302 20.79 11.10 7.24
N LEU A 303 22.10 11.17 6.97
CA LEU A 303 22.75 10.42 5.90
C LEU A 303 22.61 8.90 6.07
N ILE A 304 22.77 8.37 7.30
CA ILE A 304 22.53 6.95 7.58
C ILE A 304 21.08 6.57 7.27
N ALA A 305 20.13 7.40 7.69
CA ALA A 305 18.71 7.17 7.44
C ALA A 305 18.40 7.17 5.92
N GLU A 306 18.91 8.14 5.17
CA GLU A 306 18.77 8.22 3.71
C GLU A 306 19.40 7.02 3.00
N ARG A 307 20.61 6.60 3.40
CA ARG A 307 21.29 5.42 2.84
C ARG A 307 20.48 4.15 3.10
N ARG A 308 19.85 4.04 4.26
CA ARG A 308 18.95 2.94 4.60
C ARG A 308 17.69 2.96 3.73
N ARG A 309 17.05 4.12 3.56
CA ARG A 309 15.91 4.30 2.63
C ARG A 309 16.28 3.88 1.21
N LEU A 310 17.45 4.29 0.72
CA LEU A 310 17.92 3.96 -0.63
C LEU A 310 18.15 2.46 -0.84
N ARG A 311 18.65 1.74 0.19
CA ARG A 311 18.77 0.27 0.14
C ARG A 311 17.40 -0.41 0.02
N TRP A 312 16.42 0.01 0.80
CA TRP A 312 15.07 -0.57 0.75
C TRP A 312 14.34 -0.23 -0.54
N LEU A 313 14.47 0.99 -1.04
CA LEU A 313 13.98 1.38 -2.36
C LEU A 313 14.62 0.53 -3.47
N SER A 314 15.90 0.18 -3.34
CA SER A 314 16.57 -0.69 -4.31
C SER A 314 16.00 -2.11 -4.27
N ILE A 315 15.71 -2.65 -3.08
CA ILE A 315 15.05 -3.95 -2.91
C ILE A 315 13.65 -3.92 -3.53
N GLU A 316 12.89 -2.86 -3.30
CA GLU A 316 11.56 -2.68 -3.90
C GLU A 316 11.62 -2.59 -5.43
N GLN A 317 12.62 -1.91 -5.99
CA GLN A 317 12.86 -1.93 -7.44
C GLN A 317 13.09 -3.34 -7.96
N TRP A 318 13.85 -4.18 -7.25
CA TRP A 318 14.03 -5.59 -7.64
C TRP A 318 12.73 -6.38 -7.61
N CYS A 319 11.86 -6.15 -6.63
CA CYS A 319 10.52 -6.75 -6.62
C CYS A 319 9.70 -6.31 -7.83
N LEU A 320 9.66 -5.00 -8.11
CA LEU A 320 8.92 -4.44 -9.23
C LEU A 320 9.44 -4.94 -10.59
N TYR A 321 10.76 -5.09 -10.75
CA TYR A 321 11.33 -5.70 -11.95
C TYR A 321 10.99 -7.18 -12.08
N GLY A 322 10.94 -7.93 -10.98
CA GLY A 322 10.49 -9.32 -10.97
C GLY A 322 9.03 -9.46 -11.41
N ASP A 323 8.15 -8.64 -10.84
CA ASP A 323 6.72 -8.58 -11.19
C ASP A 323 6.54 -8.12 -12.65
N MET A 324 7.34 -7.14 -13.10
CA MET A 324 7.33 -6.66 -14.49
C MET A 324 7.80 -7.75 -15.46
N ALA A 325 8.88 -8.47 -15.13
CA ALA A 325 9.38 -9.55 -15.98
C ALA A 325 8.32 -10.64 -16.14
N PHE A 326 7.68 -11.03 -15.04
CA PHE A 326 6.58 -11.99 -15.07
C PHE A 326 5.39 -11.49 -15.91
N THR A 327 4.85 -10.32 -15.60
CA THR A 327 3.70 -9.75 -16.35
C THR A 327 4.00 -9.53 -17.82
N LEU A 328 5.23 -9.16 -18.18
CA LEU A 328 5.67 -9.05 -19.57
C LEU A 328 5.71 -10.43 -20.27
N THR A 329 6.24 -11.46 -19.60
CA THR A 329 6.23 -12.83 -20.16
C THR A 329 4.82 -13.39 -20.32
N GLU A 330 3.91 -13.08 -19.40
CA GLU A 330 2.50 -13.46 -19.48
C GLU A 330 1.79 -12.72 -20.62
N ALA A 331 2.07 -11.43 -20.80
CA ALA A 331 1.55 -10.65 -21.92
C ALA A 331 2.08 -11.12 -23.28
N TRP A 332 3.35 -11.54 -23.35
CA TRP A 332 4.00 -11.94 -24.60
C TRP A 332 3.69 -13.39 -25.00
N ALA A 333 3.64 -14.31 -24.05
CA ALA A 333 3.42 -15.73 -24.28
C ALA A 333 2.28 -16.28 -23.40
N PRO A 334 1.02 -15.86 -23.64
CA PRO A 334 -0.13 -16.19 -22.80
C PRO A 334 -0.56 -17.66 -22.86
N THR A 335 0.06 -18.46 -23.73
CA THR A 335 -0.23 -19.89 -23.90
C THR A 335 0.81 -20.80 -23.25
N ASN A 336 1.90 -20.25 -22.72
CA ASN A 336 2.99 -21.03 -22.13
C ASN A 336 2.79 -21.17 -20.62
N ASP A 337 3.09 -22.34 -20.06
CA ASP A 337 3.04 -22.56 -18.61
C ASP A 337 4.20 -21.82 -17.94
N ASN A 338 3.93 -20.60 -17.48
CA ASN A 338 4.88 -19.76 -16.75
C ASN A 338 4.78 -19.98 -15.22
N GLU A 339 4.19 -21.10 -14.77
CA GLU A 339 3.95 -21.41 -13.35
C GLU A 339 5.24 -21.28 -12.51
N LEU A 340 6.38 -21.74 -13.02
CA LEU A 340 7.66 -21.65 -12.30
C LEU A 340 8.16 -20.21 -12.15
N LEU A 341 7.99 -19.41 -13.21
CA LEU A 341 8.39 -18.01 -13.17
C LEU A 341 7.48 -17.27 -12.20
N GLU A 342 6.16 -17.45 -12.28
CA GLU A 342 5.17 -16.89 -11.35
C GLU A 342 5.52 -17.24 -9.89
N ALA A 343 5.77 -18.53 -9.62
CA ALA A 343 6.00 -19.00 -8.27
C ALA A 343 7.33 -18.48 -7.69
N SER A 344 8.37 -18.39 -8.52
CA SER A 344 9.69 -17.93 -8.09
C SER A 344 9.76 -16.42 -7.90
N THR A 345 9.29 -15.63 -8.87
CA THR A 345 9.29 -14.16 -8.75
C THR A 345 8.31 -13.70 -7.69
N GLY A 346 7.12 -14.31 -7.63
CA GLY A 346 6.10 -14.01 -6.62
C GLY A 346 6.54 -14.35 -5.21
N LEU A 347 7.16 -15.52 -4.98
CA LEU A 347 7.68 -15.86 -3.66
C LEU A 347 8.82 -14.91 -3.25
N PHE A 348 9.73 -14.61 -4.17
CA PHE A 348 10.83 -13.70 -3.90
C PHE A 348 10.34 -12.30 -3.52
N ALA A 349 9.38 -11.75 -4.28
CA ALA A 349 8.76 -10.46 -3.98
C ALA A 349 8.04 -10.46 -2.62
N ALA A 350 7.26 -11.51 -2.33
CA ALA A 350 6.53 -11.63 -1.06
C ALA A 350 7.47 -11.72 0.16
N ILE A 351 8.57 -12.48 0.05
CA ILE A 351 9.59 -12.57 1.11
C ILE A 351 10.27 -11.22 1.33
N LEU A 352 10.65 -10.52 0.25
CA LEU A 352 11.29 -9.20 0.37
C LEU A 352 10.35 -8.15 0.97
N ARG A 353 9.07 -8.16 0.60
CA ARG A 353 8.04 -7.29 1.21
C ARG A 353 7.85 -7.60 2.70
N MET A 354 7.84 -8.87 3.09
CA MET A 354 7.81 -9.29 4.49
C MET A 354 9.07 -8.84 5.26
N LEU A 355 10.25 -8.97 4.67
CA LEU A 355 11.50 -8.50 5.27
C LEU A 355 11.51 -6.98 5.46
N ARG A 356 10.99 -6.24 4.49
CA ARG A 356 10.79 -4.78 4.60
C ARG A 356 9.88 -4.46 5.78
N PHE A 357 8.72 -5.09 5.84
CA PHE A 357 7.73 -4.86 6.89
C PHE A 357 8.29 -5.17 8.28
N TRP A 358 9.00 -6.29 8.43
CA TRP A 358 9.71 -6.64 9.65
C TRP A 358 10.74 -5.59 10.08
N ASN A 359 11.45 -5.04 9.09
CA ASN A 359 12.44 -4.01 9.31
C ASN A 359 11.82 -2.63 9.65
N GLU A 360 10.64 -2.31 9.13
CA GLU A 360 9.86 -1.12 9.53
C GLU A 360 9.35 -1.25 10.98
N ILE A 361 8.88 -2.42 11.38
CA ILE A 361 8.51 -2.69 12.78
C ILE A 361 9.70 -2.49 13.70
N ARG A 362 10.86 -3.05 13.34
CA ARG A 362 12.04 -3.06 14.22
C ARG A 362 12.69 -1.69 14.40
N PHE A 363 12.65 -0.85 13.38
CA PHE A 363 13.47 0.37 13.34
C PHE A 363 12.70 1.63 12.93
N GLY A 364 11.37 1.57 12.84
CA GLY A 364 10.50 2.69 12.47
C GLY A 364 10.19 2.76 10.98
N SER A 365 9.16 3.55 10.63
CA SER A 365 8.68 3.72 9.26
C SER A 365 9.80 4.25 8.36
N LEU A 366 9.90 3.62 7.20
CA LEU A 366 10.66 4.17 6.09
C LEU A 366 9.64 4.99 5.29
N ASP A 367 9.53 6.29 5.56
CA ASP A 367 8.75 7.19 4.70
C ASP A 367 9.42 7.18 3.31
N ILE A 368 8.91 6.32 2.41
CA ILE A 368 9.41 6.07 1.07
C ILE A 368 8.38 6.51 0.05
#